data_AF-A0A3D3DN13-F1
#
_entry.id   AF-A0A3D3DN13-F1
#
_cell.length_a   1.000
_cell.length_b   1.000
_cell.length_c   1.000
_cell.angle_alpha   90.00
_cell.angle_beta   90.00
_cell.angle_gamma   90.00
#
_symmetry.space_group_name_H-M   'P 1'
#
loop_
_entity.id
_entity.type
_entity.pdbx_description
1 polymer ?
#
loop_
_entity_poly.entity_id
_entity_poly.type
_entity_poly.pdbx_seq_one_letter_code
_entity_poly.pdbx_strand_id
1 'polypeptide(L)'
;MRMLVSVIAIALLLVPDWALAQASIPLITTQPTANGGSDYSLSLQILLLMSLLTLLPAALITMTSFTRILIVLAILRQAMGTTTTPSNQIILGLALFLSLFIMAPVFDVAYNA
;
A
#
# COMPACT_ATOMS: atom_id res chain seq x y z
N MET A 1 39.81 -12.84 -34.24
CA MET A 1 39.08 -12.80 -32.95
C MET A 1 39.02 -11.40 -32.32
N ARG A 2 40.14 -10.65 -32.21
CA ARG A 2 40.17 -9.30 -31.62
C ARG A 2 39.27 -8.26 -32.32
N MET A 3 39.20 -8.29 -33.66
CA MET A 3 38.35 -7.40 -34.44
C MET A 3 36.84 -7.66 -34.23
N LEU A 4 36.46 -8.92 -33.99
CA LEU A 4 35.07 -9.32 -33.75
C LEU A 4 34.59 -8.83 -32.36
N VAL A 5 35.46 -8.90 -31.36
CA VAL A 5 35.20 -8.39 -30.01
C VAL A 5 35.02 -6.86 -30.01
N SER A 6 35.84 -6.12 -30.76
CA SER A 6 35.67 -4.66 -30.88
C SER A 6 34.37 -4.25 -31.57
N VAL A 7 33.92 -4.98 -32.59
CA VAL A 7 32.65 -4.69 -33.28
C VAL A 7 31.45 -4.95 -32.35
N ILE A 8 31.48 -6.02 -31.56
CA ILE A 8 30.43 -6.30 -30.56
C ILE A 8 30.41 -5.26 -29.44
N ALA A 9 31.58 -4.80 -28.97
CA ALA A 9 31.68 -3.77 -27.94
C ALA A 9 31.15 -2.40 -28.43
N ILE A 10 31.44 -2.05 -29.69
CA ILE A 10 30.90 -0.84 -30.32
C ILE A 10 29.38 -0.98 -30.52
N ALA A 11 28.91 -2.14 -30.97
CA ALA A 11 27.47 -2.40 -31.11
C ALA A 11 26.74 -2.27 -29.76
N LEU A 12 27.31 -2.79 -28.66
CA LEU A 12 26.76 -2.63 -27.31
C LEU A 12 26.75 -1.17 -26.82
N LEU A 13 27.71 -0.35 -27.24
CA LEU A 13 27.78 1.07 -26.88
C LEU A 13 26.78 1.95 -27.65
N LEU A 14 26.20 1.47 -28.76
CA LEU A 14 25.14 2.16 -29.51
C LEU A 14 23.71 1.70 -29.14
N VAL A 15 23.56 0.71 -28.26
CA VAL A 15 22.26 0.30 -27.70
C VAL A 15 21.56 1.37 -26.82
N PRO A 16 22.24 2.30 -26.11
CA PRO A 16 21.54 3.22 -25.22
C PRO A 16 20.71 4.29 -25.95
N ASP A 17 20.85 4.47 -27.27
CA ASP A 17 20.01 5.41 -28.05
C ASP A 17 18.54 4.96 -28.17
N TRP A 18 18.24 3.68 -27.91
CA TRP A 18 16.85 3.19 -27.79
C TRP A 18 16.36 3.16 -26.34
N ALA A 19 17.11 3.69 -25.39
CA ALA A 19 16.54 4.07 -24.11
C ALA A 19 15.86 5.43 -24.30
N LEU A 20 14.56 5.41 -24.62
CA LEU A 20 13.68 6.56 -24.39
C LEU A 20 13.62 6.80 -22.87
N ALA A 21 14.67 7.40 -22.32
CA ALA A 21 14.61 8.00 -21.02
C ALA A 21 13.49 9.03 -21.08
N GLN A 22 12.40 8.76 -20.38
CA GLN A 22 11.30 9.69 -20.17
C GLN A 22 11.88 10.93 -19.46
N ALA A 23 12.39 11.89 -20.23
CA ALA A 23 13.02 13.12 -19.76
C ALA A 23 12.00 14.14 -19.21
N SER A 24 10.86 13.65 -18.74
CA SER A 24 9.94 14.40 -17.90
C SER A 24 9.41 13.41 -16.87
N ILE A 25 9.74 13.63 -15.59
CA ILE A 25 8.98 13.01 -14.52
C ILE A 25 7.68 13.81 -14.47
N PRO A 26 6.53 13.29 -14.94
CA PRO A 26 5.28 14.04 -14.98
C PRO A 26 4.74 14.33 -13.57
N LEU A 27 5.48 13.95 -12.52
CA LEU A 27 5.09 14.01 -11.13
C LEU A 27 5.03 15.45 -10.60
N ILE A 28 5.84 16.38 -11.13
CA ILE A 28 5.91 17.77 -10.64
C ILE A 28 5.65 18.74 -11.81
N THR A 29 4.44 18.71 -12.39
CA THR A 29 3.96 19.79 -13.25
C THR A 29 2.78 20.46 -12.56
N THR A 30 3.02 21.53 -11.80
CA THR A 30 1.93 22.36 -11.30
C THR A 30 1.51 23.29 -12.44
N GLN A 31 0.38 22.99 -13.08
CA GLN A 31 -0.30 24.01 -13.89
C GLN A 31 -0.96 24.99 -12.91
N PRO A 32 -0.58 26.29 -12.91
CA PRO A 32 -1.24 27.27 -12.07
C PRO A 32 -2.62 27.54 -12.67
N THR A 33 -3.68 27.19 -11.93
CA THR A 33 -5.05 27.56 -12.28
C THR A 33 -5.29 29.04 -11.92
N ALA A 34 -6.21 29.70 -12.63
CA ALA A 34 -6.50 31.13 -12.47
C ALA A 34 -7.01 31.53 -11.06
N ASN A 35 -7.33 30.55 -10.20
CA ASN A 35 -7.79 30.75 -8.82
C ASN A 35 -6.74 30.42 -7.74
N GLY A 36 -5.45 30.31 -8.07
CA GLY A 36 -4.40 30.05 -7.08
C GLY A 36 -4.29 28.60 -6.58
N GLY A 37 -4.98 27.66 -7.24
CA GLY A 37 -4.82 26.21 -7.05
C GLY A 37 -3.76 25.61 -7.99
N SER A 38 -3.06 24.58 -7.52
CA SER A 38 -2.13 23.78 -8.32
C SER A 38 -2.80 22.48 -8.74
N ASP A 39 -3.05 22.30 -10.03
CA ASP A 39 -3.53 21.01 -10.56
C ASP A 39 -2.36 20.01 -10.50
N TYR A 40 -2.50 18.98 -9.67
CA TYR A 40 -1.54 17.88 -9.58
C TYR A 40 -1.68 16.96 -10.78
N SER A 41 -0.58 16.38 -11.25
CA SER A 41 -0.65 15.40 -12.33
C SER A 41 -1.39 14.14 -11.88
N LEU A 42 -2.13 13.52 -12.82
CA LEU A 42 -2.84 12.25 -12.59
C LEU A 42 -1.92 11.19 -11.96
N SER A 43 -0.66 11.16 -12.39
CA SER A 43 0.36 10.25 -11.85
C SER A 43 0.67 10.50 -10.38
N LEU A 44 0.74 11.77 -9.93
CA LEU A 44 0.92 12.11 -8.52
C LEU A 44 -0.30 11.74 -7.69
N GLN A 45 -1.50 12.00 -8.20
CA GLN A 45 -2.76 11.64 -7.53
C GLN A 45 -2.88 10.12 -7.35
N ILE A 46 -2.57 9.33 -8.39
CA ILE A 46 -2.59 7.86 -8.30
C ILE A 46 -1.51 7.38 -7.33
N LEU A 47 -0.30 7.95 -7.35
CA LEU A 47 0.76 7.59 -6.41
C LEU A 47 0.32 7.79 -4.95
N LEU A 48 -0.29 8.93 -4.65
CA LEU A 48 -0.77 9.26 -3.32
C LEU A 48 -1.93 8.34 -2.91
N LEU A 49 -2.86 8.05 -3.83
CA LEU A 49 -3.96 7.12 -3.59
C LEU A 49 -3.46 5.70 -3.29
N MET A 50 -2.53 5.17 -4.08
CA MET A 50 -1.93 3.86 -3.86
C MET A 50 -1.19 3.81 -2.52
N SER A 51 -0.43 4.85 -2.18
CA SER A 51 0.25 4.96 -0.89
C SER A 51 -0.76 4.89 0.27
N LEU A 52 -1.82 5.70 0.23
CA LEU A 52 -2.87 5.69 1.26
C LEU A 52 -3.60 4.34 1.33
N LEU A 53 -3.92 3.73 0.19
CA LEU A 53 -4.63 2.45 0.13
C LEU A 53 -3.80 1.32 0.78
N THR A 54 -2.47 1.37 0.67
CA THR A 54 -1.59 0.37 1.32
C THR A 54 -1.44 0.59 2.82
N LEU A 55 -1.47 1.84 3.28
CA LEU A 55 -1.35 2.19 4.70
C LEU A 55 -2.67 1.96 5.45
N LEU A 56 -3.81 2.14 4.77
CA LEU A 56 -5.15 2.07 5.36
C LEU A 56 -5.44 0.74 6.09
N PRO A 57 -5.16 -0.47 5.54
CA PRO A 57 -5.37 -1.72 6.26
C PRO A 57 -4.54 -1.83 7.54
N ALA A 58 -3.29 -1.34 7.51
CA ALA A 58 -2.41 -1.35 8.67
C ALA A 58 -2.92 -0.38 9.75
N ALA A 59 -3.36 0.80 9.35
CA ALA A 59 -3.99 1.77 10.25
C ALA A 59 -5.28 1.21 10.86
N LEU A 60 -6.16 0.56 10.09
CA LEU A 60 -7.37 -0.07 10.61
C LEU A 60 -7.07 -1.14 11.67
N ILE A 61 -6.04 -1.95 11.46
CA ILE A 61 -5.65 -3.00 12.42
C ILE A 61 -5.09 -2.42 13.72
N THR A 62 -4.27 -1.38 13.63
CA THR A 62 -3.49 -0.84 14.76
C THR A 62 -4.22 0.26 15.53
N MET A 63 -5.05 1.04 14.85
CA MET A 63 -5.76 2.19 15.42
C MET A 63 -7.11 1.80 16.02
N THR A 64 -7.61 0.58 15.76
CA THR A 64 -8.91 0.11 16.24
C THR A 64 -8.80 -0.94 17.36
N SER A 65 -9.96 -1.40 17.85
CA SER A 65 -10.05 -2.48 18.84
C SER A 65 -9.57 -3.86 18.32
N PHE A 66 -9.31 -3.99 17.01
CA PHE A 66 -8.88 -5.23 16.37
C PHE A 66 -7.68 -5.89 17.09
N THR A 67 -6.60 -5.13 17.34
CA THR A 67 -5.38 -5.66 17.96
C THR A 67 -5.64 -6.25 19.35
N ARG A 68 -6.47 -5.58 20.17
CA ARG A 68 -6.79 -6.06 21.52
C ARG A 68 -7.60 -7.35 21.48
N ILE A 69 -8.60 -7.43 20.61
CA ILE A 69 -9.44 -8.62 20.45
C ILE A 69 -8.60 -9.80 19.93
N LEU A 70 -7.76 -9.57 18.92
CA LEU A 70 -6.87 -10.59 18.35
C LEU A 70 -5.92 -11.16 19.40
N ILE A 71 -5.27 -10.31 20.19
CA ILE A 71 -4.32 -10.77 21.23
C ILE A 71 -5.05 -11.62 22.28
N VAL A 72 -6.22 -11.18 22.75
CA VAL A 72 -6.99 -11.95 23.74
C VAL A 72 -7.39 -13.32 23.18
N LEU A 73 -7.93 -13.38 21.95
CA LEU A 73 -8.28 -14.64 21.31
C LEU A 73 -7.06 -15.55 21.05
N ALA A 74 -5.92 -14.97 20.70
CA ALA A 74 -4.67 -15.72 20.50
C ALA A 74 -4.13 -16.31 21.81
N ILE A 75 -4.21 -15.56 22.91
CA ILE A 75 -3.84 -16.05 24.25
C ILE A 75 -4.80 -17.17 24.69
N LEU A 76 -6.10 -17.00 24.45
CA LEU A 76 -7.09 -18.05 24.76
C LEU A 76 -6.79 -19.35 24.01
N ARG A 77 -6.39 -19.28 22.73
CA ARG A 77 -5.94 -20.46 21.99
C ARG A 77 -4.77 -21.16 22.69
N GLN A 78 -3.77 -20.41 23.14
CA GLN A 78 -2.62 -20.99 23.83
C GLN A 78 -3.03 -21.63 25.17
N ALA A 79 -3.97 -21.00 25.89
CA ALA A 79 -4.45 -21.47 27.17
C ALA A 79 -5.24 -22.80 27.06
N MET A 80 -5.88 -23.07 25.92
CA MET A 80 -6.63 -24.31 25.70
C MET A 80 -5.75 -25.56 25.47
N GLY A 81 -4.42 -25.41 25.36
CA GLY A 81 -3.49 -26.52 25.17
C GLY A 81 -3.60 -27.24 23.82
N THR A 82 -4.54 -26.83 22.95
CA THR A 82 -4.73 -27.33 21.59
C THR A 82 -4.12 -26.37 20.59
N THR A 83 -3.09 -26.79 19.86
CA THR A 83 -2.32 -25.90 18.97
C THR A 83 -2.97 -25.68 17.60
N THR A 84 -3.83 -26.61 17.15
CA THR A 84 -4.40 -26.60 15.80
C THR A 84 -5.83 -26.06 15.74
N THR A 85 -6.55 -26.12 16.85
CA THR A 85 -7.91 -25.59 16.97
C THR A 85 -7.87 -24.41 17.94
N PRO A 86 -8.28 -23.19 17.54
CA PRO A 86 -8.74 -22.74 16.21
C PRO A 86 -7.60 -22.27 15.28
N SER A 87 -7.77 -22.44 13.96
CA SER A 87 -6.83 -21.95 12.94
C SER A 87 -6.64 -20.42 13.02
N ASN A 88 -5.44 -19.93 12.70
CA ASN A 88 -5.11 -18.50 12.74
C ASN A 88 -6.05 -17.64 11.87
N GLN A 89 -6.49 -18.19 10.73
CA GLN A 89 -7.44 -17.51 9.83
C GLN A 89 -8.80 -17.28 10.49
N ILE A 90 -9.26 -18.22 11.32
CA ILE A 90 -10.53 -18.12 12.03
C ILE A 90 -10.45 -17.04 13.11
N ILE A 91 -9.36 -17.03 13.89
CA ILE A 91 -9.13 -16.01 14.93
C ILE A 91 -9.07 -14.61 14.31
N LEU A 92 -8.37 -14.47 13.18
CA LEU A 92 -8.29 -13.21 12.45
C LEU A 92 -9.67 -12.76 11.94
N GLY A 93 -10.45 -13.67 11.35
CA GLY A 93 -11.81 -13.38 10.88
C GLY A 93 -12.77 -12.96 12.00
N LEU A 94 -12.73 -13.67 13.13
CA LEU A 94 -13.52 -13.32 14.32
C LEU A 94 -13.12 -11.95 14.88
N ALA A 95 -11.82 -11.67 14.97
CA ALA A 95 -11.33 -10.38 15.44
C ALA A 95 -11.77 -9.23 14.53
N LEU A 96 -11.73 -9.43 13.20
CA LEU A 96 -12.16 -8.42 12.24
C LEU A 96 -13.66 -8.15 12.34
N PHE A 97 -14.48 -9.20 12.38
CA PHE A 97 -15.92 -9.06 12.49
C PHE A 97 -16.36 -8.36 13.78
N LEU A 98 -15.80 -8.78 14.92
CA LEU A 98 -16.08 -8.13 16.22
C LEU A 98 -15.59 -6.68 16.24
N SER A 99 -14.44 -6.39 15.63
CA SER A 99 -13.93 -5.01 15.55
C SER A 99 -14.86 -4.09 14.76
N LEU A 100 -15.37 -4.54 13.60
CA LEU A 100 -16.31 -3.76 12.80
C LEU A 100 -17.63 -3.54 13.54
N PHE A 101 -18.12 -4.57 14.24
CA PHE A 101 -19.33 -4.44 15.06
C PHE A 101 -19.16 -3.41 16.19
N ILE A 102 -18.02 -3.41 16.87
CA ILE A 102 -17.73 -2.46 17.95
C ILE A 102 -17.46 -1.04 17.42
N MET A 103 -16.86 -0.92 16.23
CA MET A 103 -16.48 0.37 15.63
C MET A 103 -17.57 1.02 14.77
N ALA A 104 -18.69 0.34 14.52
CA ALA A 104 -19.83 0.89 13.77
C ALA A 104 -20.19 2.35 14.15
N PRO A 105 -20.39 2.73 15.43
CA PRO A 105 -20.75 4.11 15.78
C PRO A 105 -19.62 5.12 15.51
N VAL A 106 -18.35 4.70 15.56
CA VAL A 106 -17.22 5.58 15.26
C VAL A 106 -17.18 5.91 13.77
N PHE A 107 -17.49 4.92 12.92
CA PHE A 107 -17.62 5.15 11.48
C PHE A 107 -18.82 6.03 11.15
N ASP A 108 -19.94 5.86 11.85
CA ASP A 108 -21.11 6.74 11.67
C ASP A 108 -20.78 8.18 12.04
N VAL A 109 -20.07 8.42 13.15
CA VAL A 109 -19.64 9.77 13.53
C VAL A 109 -18.67 10.36 12.50
N ALA A 110 -17.71 9.57 12.00
CA ALA A 110 -16.75 10.03 11.01
C ALA A 110 -17.36 10.34 9.63
N TYR A 111 -18.42 9.63 9.24
CA TYR A 111 -19.12 9.89 7.98
C TYR A 111 -20.07 11.09 8.05
N ASN A 112 -20.68 11.32 9.21
CA ASN A 112 -21.61 12.44 9.42
C ASN A 112 -20.91 13.75 9.83
N ALA A 113 -19.59 13.76 9.99
CA ALA A 113 -18.77 14.93 10.29
C ALA A 113 -18.26 15.62 9.02
#